data_AF-A0A099TBI7-F1
#
_entry.id   AF-A0A099TBI7-F1
#
_cell.length_a   1.000
_cell.length_b   1.000
_cell.length_c   1.000
_cell.angle_alpha   90.00
_cell.angle_beta   90.00
_cell.angle_gamma   90.00
#
_symmetry.space_group_name_H-M   'P 1'
#
loop_
_entity.id
_entity.type
_entity.pdbx_description
1 polymer ?
#
loop_
_entity_poly.entity_id
_entity_poly.type
_entity_poly.pdbx_seq_one_letter_code
_entity_poly.pdbx_strand_id
1 'polypeptide(L)' 'MAFHKDHELHERRSGRNFGLLAVLIGLVGIVFGLTVVKVTNGEFAEAFDHVSRPAITVEDTQ' A
#
# COMPACT_ATOMS: atom_id res chain seq x y z
N MET A 1 -32.04 11.60 19.80
CA MET A 1 -30.70 11.46 20.41
C MET A 1 -30.19 12.86 20.70
N ALA A 2 -29.92 13.16 21.97
CA ALA A 2 -29.35 14.45 22.36
C ALA A 2 -27.83 14.37 22.18
N PHE A 3 -27.25 15.32 21.44
CA PHE A 3 -25.79 15.46 21.36
C PHE A 3 -25.28 15.88 22.74
N HIS A 4 -24.73 14.92 23.49
CA HIS A 4 -24.11 15.20 24.77
C HIS A 4 -22.86 16.06 24.54
N LYS A 5 -22.71 17.11 25.35
CA LYS A 5 -21.56 18.01 25.40
C LYS A 5 -20.27 17.19 25.31
N ASP A 6 -19.39 17.54 24.36
CA ASP A 6 -18.12 16.86 24.14
C ASP A 6 -17.40 16.67 25.48
N HIS A 7 -17.20 15.40 25.85
CA HIS A 7 -16.52 15.06 27.09
C HIS A 7 -15.03 15.37 26.93
N GLU A 8 -14.36 15.80 28.01
CA GLU A 8 -12.91 16.07 28.07
C GLU A 8 -12.04 14.95 27.48
N LEU A 9 -12.59 13.73 27.45
CA LEU A 9 -11.95 12.52 27.00
C LEU A 9 -11.83 12.45 25.47
N HIS A 10 -12.75 13.05 24.71
CA HIS A 10 -12.62 13.18 23.25
C HIS A 10 -11.52 14.19 22.89
N GLU A 11 -11.42 15.29 23.62
CA GLU A 11 -10.36 16.31 23.45
C GLU A 11 -8.96 15.70 23.63
N ARG A 12 -8.76 14.91 24.70
CA ARG A 12 -7.48 14.22 24.95
C ARG A 12 -7.14 13.15 23.91
N ARG A 13 -8.12 12.43 23.37
CA ARG A 13 -7.89 11.40 22.35
C ARG A 13 -7.65 12.00 20.96
N SER A 14 -8.25 13.16 20.69
CA SER A 14 -8.13 13.88 19.42
C SER A 14 -6.66 14.06 19.00
N GLY A 15 -5.82 14.61 19.88
CA GLY A 15 -4.40 14.84 19.58
C GLY A 15 -3.62 13.55 19.25
N ARG A 16 -3.88 12.45 19.95
CA ARG A 16 -3.21 11.16 19.67
C ARG A 16 -3.73 10.50 18.40
N ASN A 17 -5.01 10.65 18.10
CA ASN A 17 -5.61 10.16 16.87
C ASN A 17 -5.11 10.92 15.63
N PHE A 18 -4.82 12.22 15.75
CA PHE A 18 -4.18 12.99 14.67
C PHE A 18 -2.76 12.51 14.35
N GLY A 19 -1.96 12.22 15.37
CA GLY A 19 -0.64 11.63 15.17
C GLY A 19 -0.74 10.26 14.48
N LEU A 20 -1.69 9.42 14.90
CA LEU A 20 -1.94 8.13 14.26
C LEU A 20 -2.39 8.30 12.80
N LEU A 21 -3.28 9.26 12.51
CA LEU A 21 -3.73 9.56 11.15
C LEU A 21 -2.55 9.91 10.23
N ALA A 22 -1.64 10.77 10.71
CA ALA A 22 -0.45 11.15 9.95
C ALA A 22 0.44 9.94 9.64
N VAL A 23 0.66 9.05 10.62
CA VAL A 23 1.44 7.81 10.42
C VAL A 23 0.76 6.88 9.43
N LEU A 24 -0.55 6.68 9.54
CA LEU A 24 -1.31 5.83 8.63
C LEU A 24 -1.26 6.34 7.19
N ILE A 25 -1.46 7.65 6.98
CA ILE A 25 -1.34 8.26 5.65
C ILE A 25 0.08 8.12 5.10
N GLY A 26 1.11 8.34 5.92
CA GLY A 26 2.50 8.15 5.51
C GLY A 26 2.80 6.72 5.08
N LEU A 27 2.38 5.73 5.87
CA LEU A 27 2.55 4.32 5.55
C LEU A 27 1.86 3.94 4.23
N VAL A 28 0.59 4.32 4.08
CA VAL A 28 -0.18 4.06 2.86
C VAL A 28 0.46 4.77 1.66
N GLY A 29 0.91 6.01 1.82
CA GLY A 29 1.57 6.78 0.77
C GLY A 29 2.86 6.13 0.28
N ILE A 30 3.69 5.60 1.19
CA ILE A 30 4.92 4.88 0.84
C ILE A 30 4.60 3.62 0.04
N VAL A 31 3.72 2.76 0.55
CA VAL A 31 3.35 1.49 -0.11
C VAL A 31 2.72 1.77 -1.48
N PHE A 32 1.81 2.74 -1.55
CA PHE A 32 1.15 3.12 -2.78
C PHE A 32 2.15 3.70 -3.79
N GLY A 33 3.02 4.61 -3.37
CA GLY A 33 4.06 5.19 -4.22
C GLY A 33 4.99 4.13 -4.81
N LEU A 34 5.47 3.20 -3.97
CA LEU A 34 6.26 2.06 -4.44
C LEU A 34 5.49 1.16 -5.41
N THR A 35 4.19 0.96 -5.17
CA THR A 35 3.31 0.16 -6.04
C THR A 35 3.14 0.83 -7.41
N VAL A 36 2.91 2.14 -7.45
CA VAL A 36 2.81 2.89 -8.71
C VAL A 36 4.09 2.72 -9.51
N VAL A 37 5.26 2.99 -8.90
CA VAL A 37 6.57 2.83 -9.56
C VAL A 37 6.76 1.41 -10.08
N LYS A 38 6.45 0.41 -9.24
CA LYS A 38 6.57 -1.01 -9.61
C LYS A 38 5.71 -1.39 -10.81
N VAL A 39 4.43 -0.98 -10.80
CA VAL A 39 3.49 -1.29 -11.88
C VAL A 39 3.85 -0.54 -13.16
N THR A 40 4.26 0.73 -13.06
CA THR A 40 4.64 1.53 -14.24
C THR A 40 5.92 1.03 -14.91
N ASN A 41 6.87 0.51 -14.14
CA ASN A 41 8.13 -0.01 -14.66
C ASN A 41 8.05 -1.47 -15.15
N GLY A 42 6.87 -2.11 -15.04
CA GLY A 42 6.65 -3.47 -15.53
C GLY A 42 7.37 -4.56 -14.73
N GLU A 43 7.80 -4.28 -13.51
CA GLU A 43 8.53 -5.23 -12.67
C GLU A 43 7.57 -6.20 -11.97
N PHE A 44 6.95 -7.07 -12.75
CA PHE A 44 6.20 -8.21 -12.23
C PHE A 44 7.18 -9.34 -11.98
N ALA A 45 7.52 -9.55 -10.70
CA ALA A 45 8.29 -10.72 -10.31
C ALA A 45 7.45 -11.97 -10.60
N GLU A 46 7.85 -12.73 -11.62
CA GLU A 46 7.33 -14.08 -11.85
C GLU A 46 7.80 -14.95 -10.66
N ALA A 47 6.86 -15.63 -10.00
CA ALA A 47 7.19 -16.58 -8.95
C ALA A 47 7.97 -17.76 -9.56
N PHE A 48 8.82 -18.42 -8.76
CA PHE A 48 9.50 -19.66 -9.16
C PHE A 48 8.53 -20.86 -9.13
N ASP A 49 7.38 -20.73 -9.78
CA ASP A 49 6.53 -21.87 -10.12
C ASP A 49 7.21 -22.60 -11.27
N HIS A 50 7.28 -23.93 -11.21
CA HIS A 50 8.11 -24.76 -12.10
C HIS A 50 7.51 -24.90 -13.51
N VAL A 51 7.00 -23.80 -14.05
CA VAL A 51 6.37 -23.69 -15.36
C VAL A 51 7.33 -22.98 -16.29
N SER A 52 7.39 -23.44 -17.53
CA SER A 52 8.18 -22.79 -18.58
C SER A 52 7.75 -21.34 -18.75
N ARG A 53 8.72 -20.43 -18.81
CA ARG A 53 8.52 -18.98 -19.02
C ARG A 53 8.63 -18.67 -20.51
N PRO A 54 7.53 -18.52 -21.26
CA PRO A 54 7.59 -18.37 -22.71
C PRO A 54 8.28 -17.06 -23.11
N ALA A 55 8.17 -16.03 -22.28
CA ALA A 55 8.74 -14.70 -22.53
C ALA A 55 10.28 -14.63 -22.48
N ILE A 56 10.96 -15.65 -21.93
CA ILE A 56 12.44 -15.73 -21.86
C ILE A 56 12.98 -16.98 -22.58
N THR A 57 12.12 -17.77 -23.20
CA THR A 57 12.56 -18.85 -24.08
C THR A 57 12.88 -18.23 -25.43
N VAL A 58 14.10 -18.42 -25.93
CA VAL A 58 14.44 -18.07 -27.31
C VAL A 58 13.65 -19.03 -28.20
N GLU A 59 12.72 -18.51 -29.01
CA GLU A 59 12.16 -19.32 -30.10
C GLU A 59 13.30 -19.58 -31.08
N ASP A 60 13.94 -20.75 -30.99
CA ASP A 60 14.77 -21.29 -32.06
C ASP A 60 13.82 -21.65 -33.21
N THR A 61 13.41 -20.64 -33.98
CA THR A 61 12.79 -20.84 -35.30
C THR A 61 13.83 -21.47 -36.21
N GLN A 62 13.71 -22.79 -36.39
CA GLN A 62 14.25 -23.53 -37.53
C GLN A 62 13.43 -23.24 -38.78
#